data_AF-A0A3A0APN1-F1
#
_entry.id   AF-A0A3A0APN1-F1
#
_cell.length_a   1.000
_cell.length_b   1.000
_cell.length_c   1.000
_cell.angle_alpha   90.00
_cell.angle_beta   90.00
_cell.angle_gamma   90.00
#
_symmetry.space_group_name_H-M   'P 1'
#
loop_
_entity.id
_entity.type
_entity.pdbx_description
1 polymer ?
#
loop_
_entity_poly.entity_id
_entity_poly.type
_entity_poly.pdbx_seq_one_letter_code
_entity_poly.pdbx_strand_id
1 'polypeptide(L)'
;GMRAVLLNGAVIGEDSLVGAGSLVTEGKVFPPGSLILGSPAKVVRSLIAAEIERNRHAAEIYVQRAQAFRQSAASSSQAIPSQTGDTP
;
A
#
# COMPACT_ATOMS: atom_id res chain seq x y z
N GLY A 1 -1.92 4.93 2.79
CA GLY A 1 -0.65 5.62 3.07
C GLY A 1 0.24 4.75 3.94
N MET A 2 1.53 5.09 4.07
CA MET A 2 2.46 4.31 4.91
C MET A 2 2.10 4.41 6.40
N ARG A 3 2.12 3.27 7.11
CA ARG A 3 1.80 3.20 8.55
C ARG A 3 0.43 3.82 8.88
N ALA A 4 -0.55 3.62 8.00
CA ALA A 4 -1.95 3.93 8.32
C ALA A 4 -2.57 2.73 9.04
N VAL A 5 -3.33 2.99 10.11
CA VAL A 5 -4.01 1.97 10.92
C VAL A 5 -5.51 2.18 10.79
N LEU A 6 -6.22 1.14 10.37
CA LEU A 6 -7.68 1.13 10.28
C LEU A 6 -8.22 0.17 11.32
N LEU A 7 -9.11 0.65 12.19
CA LEU A 7 -9.84 -0.19 13.14
C LEU A 7 -11.07 -0.83 12.47
N ASN A 8 -11.70 -1.75 13.20
CA ASN A 8 -12.79 -2.59 12.68
C ASN A 8 -13.99 -1.78 12.17
N GLY A 9 -14.67 -2.30 11.15
CA GLY A 9 -15.87 -1.66 10.60
C GLY A 9 -15.63 -0.30 9.92
N ALA A 10 -14.38 0.13 9.73
CA ALA A 10 -14.09 1.33 8.97
C ALA A 10 -14.36 1.13 7.47
N VAL A 11 -15.11 2.05 6.87
CA VAL A 11 -15.42 2.06 5.43
C VAL A 11 -14.77 3.27 4.77
N ILE A 12 -13.88 2.98 3.81
CA ILE A 12 -13.20 4.00 3.00
C ILE A 12 -13.87 4.01 1.63
N GLY A 13 -14.47 5.13 1.25
CA GLY A 13 -15.08 5.30 -0.06
C GLY A 13 -14.06 5.20 -1.20
N GLU A 14 -14.54 4.84 -2.39
CA GLU A 14 -13.73 4.69 -3.60
C GLU A 14 -12.88 5.92 -3.90
N ASP A 15 -11.72 5.71 -4.52
CA ASP A 15 -10.75 6.75 -4.86
C ASP A 15 -10.29 7.64 -3.68
N SER A 16 -10.53 7.24 -2.43
CA SER A 16 -10.05 7.98 -1.26
C SER A 16 -8.59 7.67 -0.95
N LEU A 17 -7.89 8.67 -0.40
CA LEU A 17 -6.50 8.57 0.01
C LEU A 17 -6.36 8.75 1.51
N VAL A 18 -5.96 7.67 2.19
CA VAL A 18 -5.55 7.71 3.60
C VAL A 18 -4.07 8.06 3.65
N GLY A 19 -3.70 9.18 4.25
CA GLY A 19 -2.30 9.59 4.34
C GLY A 19 -1.52 8.83 5.41
N ALA A 20 -0.20 9.09 5.44
CA ALA A 20 0.71 8.38 6.33
C ALA A 20 0.44 8.68 7.81
N GLY A 21 0.61 7.67 8.66
CA GLY A 21 0.40 7.81 10.11
C GLY A 21 -1.04 8.09 10.54
N SER A 22 -2.03 7.86 9.66
CA SER A 22 -3.43 8.08 9.99
C SER A 22 -3.99 6.94 10.85
N LEU A 23 -4.84 7.27 11.83
CA LEU A 23 -5.57 6.31 12.66
C LEU A 23 -7.08 6.46 12.41
N VAL A 24 -7.65 5.54 11.65
CA VAL A 24 -9.10 5.47 11.41
C VAL A 24 -9.74 4.69 12.54
N THR A 25 -10.61 5.36 13.31
CA THR A 25 -11.32 4.76 14.45
C THR A 25 -12.43 3.81 14.00
N GLU A 26 -12.90 2.97 14.91
CA GLU A 26 -13.91 1.93 14.65
C GLU A 26 -15.21 2.53 14.08
N GLY A 27 -15.82 1.85 13.10
CA GLY A 27 -17.11 2.24 12.52
C GLY A 27 -17.12 3.54 11.69
N LYS A 28 -15.97 4.17 11.44
CA LYS A 28 -15.88 5.39 10.63
C LYS A 28 -16.21 5.12 9.17
N VAL A 29 -17.12 5.91 8.61
CA VAL A 29 -17.43 5.92 7.17
C VAL A 29 -16.92 7.21 6.56
N PHE A 30 -16.15 7.09 5.47
CA PHE A 30 -15.64 8.22 4.70
C PHE A 30 -16.21 8.21 3.28
N PRO A 31 -16.62 9.38 2.74
CA PRO A 31 -17.18 9.44 1.40
C PRO A 31 -16.11 9.22 0.32
N PRO A 32 -16.49 8.83 -0.90
CA PRO A 32 -15.57 8.65 -2.02
C PRO A 32 -14.76 9.92 -2.33
N GLY A 33 -13.57 9.74 -2.90
CA GLY A 33 -12.68 10.82 -3.30
C GLY A 33 -12.19 11.69 -2.13
N SER A 34 -12.08 11.13 -0.92
CA SER A 34 -11.67 11.90 0.27
C SER A 34 -10.18 11.82 0.53
N LEU A 35 -9.55 12.95 0.87
CA LEU A 35 -8.23 12.97 1.51
C LEU A 35 -8.40 12.86 3.03
N ILE A 36 -7.99 11.72 3.58
CA ILE A 36 -8.16 11.36 4.99
C ILE A 36 -6.81 11.42 5.68
N LEU A 37 -6.71 12.23 6.75
CA LEU A 37 -5.46 12.44 7.48
C LEU A 37 -5.67 12.50 9.00
N GLY A 38 -4.61 12.17 9.72
CA GLY A 38 -4.49 12.41 11.17
C GLY A 38 -4.83 11.21 12.05
N SER A 39 -4.65 11.41 13.36
CA SER A 39 -4.95 10.44 14.40
C SER A 39 -5.60 11.18 15.57
N PRO A 40 -6.94 11.22 15.68
CA PRO A 40 -7.93 10.48 14.89
C PRO A 40 -8.13 11.01 13.46
N ALA A 41 -8.36 10.10 12.50
CA ALA A 41 -8.48 10.43 11.09
C ALA A 41 -9.77 11.21 10.75
N LYS A 42 -9.61 12.26 9.94
CA LYS A 42 -10.69 13.13 9.47
C LYS A 42 -10.54 13.41 7.97
N VAL A 43 -11.65 13.73 7.31
CA VAL A 43 -11.62 14.28 5.94
C VAL A 43 -11.06 15.68 6.03
N VAL A 44 -9.96 15.94 5.33
CA VAL A 44 -9.36 17.28 5.24
C VAL A 44 -9.93 18.04 4.05
N ARG A 45 -10.12 17.33 2.93
CA ARG A 45 -10.69 17.86 1.69
C ARG A 45 -11.06 16.73 0.73
N SER A 46 -11.77 17.05 -0.34
CA SER A 46 -11.90 16.18 -1.50
C SER A 46 -10.61 16.16 -2.34
N LEU A 47 -10.37 15.05 -3.01
CA LEU A 47 -9.29 14.86 -3.96
C LEU A 47 -9.64 15.48 -5.30
N ILE A 48 -8.63 16.00 -5.98
CA ILE A 48 -8.78 16.45 -7.37
C ILE A 48 -8.56 15.27 -8.33
N ALA A 49 -9.14 15.34 -9.52
CA ALA A 49 -9.03 14.27 -10.53
C ALA A 49 -7.58 13.87 -10.82
N ALA A 50 -6.66 14.83 -10.88
CA ALA A 50 -5.23 14.57 -11.10
C ALA A 50 -4.58 13.75 -9.97
N GLU A 51 -5.03 13.91 -8.72
CA GLU A 51 -4.52 13.13 -7.58
C GLU A 51 -5.02 11.69 -7.62
N ILE A 52 -6.29 11.50 -8.00
CA ILE A 52 -6.90 10.18 -8.19
C ILE A 52 -6.17 9.43 -9.31
N GLU A 53 -5.99 10.09 -10.45
CA GLU A 53 -5.33 9.49 -11.61
C GLU A 53 -3.88 9.12 -11.31
N ARG A 54 -3.13 10.02 -10.66
CA ARG A 54 -1.77 9.73 -10.21
C ARG A 54 -1.72 8.52 -9.28
N ASN A 55 -2.69 8.35 -8.39
CA ASN A 55 -2.75 7.20 -7.49
C ASN A 55 -3.03 5.89 -8.23
N ARG A 56 -3.94 5.91 -9.21
CA ARG A 56 -4.23 4.75 -10.06
C ARG A 56 -3.00 4.34 -10.88
N HIS A 57 -2.35 5.30 -11.53
CA HIS A 57 -1.13 5.04 -12.28
C HIS A 57 0.00 4.50 -11.38
N ALA A 58 0.16 5.03 -10.16
CA ALA A 58 1.11 4.48 -9.21
C ALA A 58 0.80 3.02 -8.85
N ALA A 59 -0.47 2.66 -8.67
CA ALA A 59 -0.90 1.29 -8.41
C ALA A 59 -0.56 0.34 -9.57
N GLU A 60 -0.76 0.77 -10.82
CA GLU A 60 -0.38 0.00 -12.01
C GLU A 60 1.12 -0.31 -12.04
N ILE A 61 1.96 0.68 -11.73
CA ILE A 61 3.42 0.51 -11.65
C ILE A 61 3.78 -0.52 -10.59
N TYR A 62 3.12 -0.51 -9.42
CA TYR A 62 3.37 -1.52 -8.39
C TYR A 62 2.99 -2.93 -8.86
N VAL A 63 1.88 -3.09 -9.58
CA VAL A 63 1.48 -4.38 -10.15
C VAL A 63 2.51 -4.89 -11.16
N GLN A 64 2.95 -4.03 -12.08
CA GLN A 64 3.99 -4.37 -13.07
C GLN A 64 5.30 -4.81 -12.39
N ARG A 65 5.76 -4.05 -11.39
CA ARG A 65 6.95 -4.39 -10.62
C ARG A 65 6.78 -5.71 -9.87
N ALA A 66 5.63 -5.95 -9.25
CA ALA A 66 5.36 -7.20 -8.54
C ALA A 66 5.41 -8.42 -9.47
N GLN A 67 4.93 -8.28 -10.72
CA GLN A 67 5.04 -9.33 -11.74
C GLN A 67 6.50 -9.58 -12.13
N ALA A 68 7.28 -8.52 -12.41
CA ALA A 68 8.69 -8.63 -12.75
C ALA A 68 9.51 -9.30 -11.62
N PHE A 69 9.31 -8.89 -10.37
CA PHE A 69 9.98 -9.50 -9.21
C PHE A 69 9.57 -10.96 -8.97
N ARG A 70 8.30 -11.32 -9.20
CA ARG A 70 7.86 -12.70 -9.11
C ARG A 70 8.58 -13.59 -10.13
N GLN A 71 8.74 -13.10 -11.36
CA GLN A 71 9.48 -13.79 -12.41
C GLN A 71 10.97 -13.91 -12.08
N SER A 72 11.60 -12.84 -11.59
CA SER A 72 13.03 -12.86 -11.23
C SER A 72 13.32 -13.77 -10.03
N ALA A 73 12.43 -13.78 -9.02
CA ALA A 73 12.55 -14.65 -7.86
C ALA A 73 12.41 -16.13 -8.24
N ALA A 74 11.53 -16.47 -9.19
CA ALA A 74 11.41 -17.82 -9.71
C ALA A 74 12.70 -18.29 -10.44
N SER A 75 13.40 -17.38 -11.13
CA SER A 75 14.64 -17.67 -11.84
C SER A 75 15.88 -17.77 -10.94
N SER A 76 15.80 -17.32 -9.67
CA SER A 76 16.93 -17.27 -8.73
C SER A 76 17.01 -18.48 -7.79
N SER A 77 16.17 -19.51 -8.00
CA SER A 77 16.08 -20.70 -7.13
C SER A 77 17.04 -21.84 -7.50
N GLN A 78 18.01 -21.65 -8.41
CA GLN A 78 19.07 -22.64 -8.66
C GLN A 78 20.45 -22.06 -8.29
N ALA A 79 21.21 -22.88 -7.56
CA ALA A 79 22.57 -22.67 -7.05
C ALA A 79 22.70 -21.99 -5.68
N ILE A 80 22.52 -22.79 -4.61
CA ILE A 80 23.45 -22.73 -3.46
C ILE A 80 24.32 -23.98 -3.56
N PRO A 81 25.58 -23.91 -4.04
CA PRO A 81 26.52 -25.03 -3.93
C PRO A 81 26.91 -25.20 -2.46
N SER A 82 26.57 -26.35 -1.87
CA SER A 82 27.04 -26.77 -0.55
C SER A 82 28.53 -27.07 -0.60
N GLN A 83 29.38 -26.07 -0.33
CA GLN A 83 30.78 -26.31 0.02
C GLN A 83 30.87 -26.51 1.53
N THR A 84 30.73 -27.77 1.97
CA THR A 84 31.17 -28.21 3.30
C THR A 84 32.70 -28.30 3.26
N GLY A 85 33.36 -27.17 3.54
CA GLY A 85 34.80 -27.10 3.75
C GLY A 85 35.12 -27.57 5.17
N ASP A 86 35.42 -28.85 5.28
CA ASP A 86 36.19 -29.46 6.37
C ASP A 86 37.37 -28.54 6.73
N THR A 87 37.46 -28.09 7.98
CA THR A 87 38.59 -27.30 8.47
C THR A 87 39.21 -28.08 9.64
N PRO A 88 40.54 -28.32 9.63
CA PRO A 88 41.22 -29.25 10.53
C PRO A 88 41.27 -28.81 12.00
#